data_AF-A0A9D5IAJ5-F1
#
_entry.id   AF-A0A9D5IAJ5-F1
#
_cell.length_a   1.000
_cell.length_b   1.000
_cell.length_c   1.000
_cell.angle_alpha   90.00
_cell.angle_beta   90.00
_cell.angle_gamma   90.00
#
_symmetry.space_group_name_H-M   'P 1'
#
loop_
_entity.id
_entity.type
_entity.pdbx_description
1 polymer ?
#
loop_
_entity_poly.entity_id
_entity_poly.type
_entity_poly.pdbx_seq_one_letter_code
_entity_poly.pdbx_strand_id
1 'polypeptide(L)'
;MPDPATFAAFPKVPLPDAAAARSTVGGLLAVVGCLLGGCAGVPPVGAPGNALTTPTAADAIAWPEAYKPELATFTITNSVLISAPPEAVWDQLIHAESWPNWYSGATNVVVEGSTGGKLQEGSTINWTTMDQDLVTKVVEFVPPYRMGWESRQSTLKAYHAWLLIPTAEGTRVVTDESQFGLLAHLQRIFLPNKLRKLHDEWLAVLKQRAEAASLGGGADASEVN
;
A
#
# COMPACT_ATOMS: atom_id res chain seq x y z
N MET A 1 -12.15 18.98 -23.29
CA MET A 1 -11.09 18.91 -22.27
C MET A 1 -11.76 18.71 -20.93
N PRO A 2 -11.41 17.72 -20.11
CA PRO A 2 -11.93 17.65 -18.75
C PRO A 2 -11.30 18.77 -17.89
N ASP A 3 -12.12 19.30 -16.98
CA ASP A 3 -11.94 20.52 -16.19
C ASP A 3 -10.77 20.44 -15.17
N PRO A 4 -9.84 21.43 -15.12
CA PRO A 4 -8.76 21.49 -14.14
C PRO A 4 -9.22 21.67 -12.68
N ALA A 5 -10.50 21.98 -12.41
CA ALA A 5 -11.04 22.12 -11.06
C ALA A 5 -11.32 20.78 -10.32
N THR A 6 -11.03 19.62 -10.93
CA THR A 6 -11.28 18.31 -10.32
C THR A 6 -10.19 17.88 -9.31
N PHE A 7 -9.09 18.64 -9.17
CA PHE A 7 -7.99 18.35 -8.25
C PHE A 7 -8.20 19.06 -6.90
N ALA A 8 -9.20 18.62 -6.13
CA ALA A 8 -9.40 19.13 -4.78
C ALA A 8 -8.27 18.67 -3.85
N ALA A 9 -7.71 19.60 -3.09
CA ALA A 9 -6.68 19.35 -2.08
C ALA A 9 -7.20 18.40 -1.00
N PHE A 10 -6.45 17.31 -0.75
CA PHE A 10 -6.82 16.26 0.20
C PHE A 10 -6.28 16.52 1.61
N PRO A 11 -7.00 16.08 2.67
CA PRO A 11 -6.57 16.28 4.05
C PRO A 11 -5.33 15.43 4.40
N LYS A 12 -4.36 16.05 5.09
CA LYS A 12 -3.20 15.35 5.66
C LYS A 12 -3.65 14.48 6.83
N VAL A 13 -3.85 13.18 6.61
CA VAL A 13 -4.16 12.23 7.70
C VAL A 13 -2.90 11.97 8.55
N PRO A 14 -2.93 12.03 9.89
CA PRO A 14 -1.79 11.65 10.73
C PRO A 14 -1.42 10.17 10.55
N LEU A 15 -0.14 9.84 10.54
CA LEU A 15 0.32 8.43 10.51
C LEU A 15 -0.19 7.69 11.76
N PRO A 16 -0.61 6.42 11.63
CA PRO A 16 -0.94 5.61 12.80
C PRO A 16 0.31 5.41 13.68
N ASP A 17 0.16 5.60 14.99
CA ASP A 17 1.24 5.43 15.96
C ASP A 17 1.82 4.01 15.90
N ALA A 18 3.15 3.90 15.73
CA ALA A 18 3.90 2.65 15.63
C ALA A 18 3.79 1.74 16.88
N ALA A 19 3.17 2.22 17.96
CA ALA A 19 3.11 1.54 19.26
C ALA A 19 2.00 0.47 19.38
N ALA A 20 1.06 0.36 18.43
CA ALA A 20 -0.11 -0.52 18.58
C ALA A 20 0.15 -2.02 18.29
N ALA A 21 1.31 -2.39 17.75
CA ALA A 21 1.64 -3.79 17.45
C ALA A 21 2.37 -4.47 18.63
N ARG A 22 1.65 -4.75 19.73
CA ARG A 22 2.14 -5.65 20.78
C ARG A 22 1.12 -6.77 21.05
N SER A 23 1.48 -7.97 20.60
CA SER A 23 0.76 -9.23 20.79
C SER A 23 0.89 -9.73 22.24
N THR A 24 -0.23 -10.06 22.88
CA THR A 24 -0.27 -10.90 24.08
C THR A 24 -0.57 -12.35 23.68
N VAL A 25 0.47 -13.18 23.60
CA VAL A 25 0.35 -14.63 23.67
C VAL A 25 0.47 -15.03 25.14
N GLY A 26 -0.62 -15.53 25.72
CA GLY A 26 -0.66 -16.11 27.07
C GLY A 26 -1.62 -17.28 27.06
N GLY A 27 -1.06 -18.50 27.10
CA GLY A 27 -1.79 -19.74 26.96
C GLY A 27 -2.73 -20.06 28.13
N LEU A 28 -3.59 -21.05 27.92
CA LEU A 28 -4.24 -21.73 29.03
C LEU A 28 -4.34 -23.24 28.77
N LEU A 29 -3.78 -23.97 29.74
CA LEU A 29 -3.80 -25.40 29.94
C LEU A 29 -5.22 -25.99 29.95
N ALA A 30 -5.32 -27.22 29.49
CA ALA A 30 -6.48 -28.08 29.62
C ALA A 30 -6.77 -28.43 31.09
N VAL A 31 -8.05 -28.49 31.46
CA VAL A 31 -8.54 -29.32 32.57
C VAL A 31 -9.79 -30.07 32.09
N VAL A 32 -9.67 -31.39 32.05
CA VAL A 32 -10.76 -32.35 31.90
C VAL A 32 -11.32 -32.65 33.30
N GLY A 33 -12.65 -32.60 33.46
CA GLY A 33 -13.35 -32.96 34.70
C GLY A 33 -14.78 -33.40 34.42
N CYS A 34 -15.07 -34.65 34.79
CA CYS A 34 -16.26 -35.45 34.52
C CYS A 34 -17.55 -35.02 35.26
N LEU A 35 -18.68 -35.31 34.58
CA LEU A 35 -19.92 -35.99 35.05
C LEU A 35 -21.01 -35.27 35.90
N LEU A 36 -22.23 -35.35 35.31
CA LEU A 36 -23.59 -35.56 35.87
C LEU A 36 -24.38 -34.38 36.47
N GLY A 37 -25.62 -34.23 35.96
CA GLY A 37 -26.74 -33.60 36.68
C GLY A 37 -27.38 -32.43 35.93
N GLY A 38 -28.53 -32.66 35.30
CA GLY A 38 -29.29 -31.62 34.62
C GLY A 38 -30.00 -30.66 35.57
N CYS A 39 -30.18 -29.42 35.12
CA CYS A 39 -31.29 -28.52 35.41
C CYS A 39 -31.25 -27.37 34.40
N ALA A 40 -32.42 -27.06 33.83
CA ALA A 40 -32.60 -26.02 32.82
C ALA A 40 -32.26 -24.63 33.38
N GLY A 41 -31.39 -23.92 32.66
CA GLY A 41 -31.09 -22.51 32.89
C GLY A 41 -30.58 -21.91 31.60
N VAL A 42 -31.45 -21.20 30.89
CA VAL A 42 -31.09 -20.40 29.71
C VAL A 42 -30.14 -19.29 30.16
N PRO A 43 -28.89 -19.19 29.64
CA PRO A 43 -28.05 -18.04 29.94
C PRO A 43 -28.58 -16.79 29.22
N PRO A 44 -28.40 -15.59 29.80
CA PRO A 44 -28.80 -14.36 29.12
C PRO A 44 -27.98 -14.19 27.84
N VAL A 45 -28.66 -13.81 26.77
CA VAL A 45 -28.10 -13.37 25.50
C VAL A 45 -27.07 -12.27 25.81
N GLY A 46 -25.79 -12.62 25.77
CA GLY A 46 -24.71 -11.66 25.74
C GLY A 46 -24.88 -10.78 24.53
N ALA A 47 -24.93 -9.46 24.76
CA ALA A 47 -24.90 -8.45 23.72
C ALA A 47 -23.79 -8.78 22.69
N PRO A 48 -24.01 -8.54 21.39
CA PRO A 48 -22.93 -8.68 20.42
C PRO A 48 -21.82 -7.72 20.85
N GLY A 49 -20.71 -8.29 21.32
CA GLY A 49 -19.50 -7.54 21.55
C GLY A 49 -19.14 -6.86 20.25
N ASN A 50 -19.02 -5.53 20.28
CA ASN A 50 -18.38 -4.79 19.21
C ASN A 50 -17.02 -5.47 18.97
N ALA A 51 -16.92 -6.22 17.87
CA ALA A 51 -15.64 -6.59 17.33
C ALA A 51 -14.94 -5.26 17.05
N LEU A 52 -13.95 -4.93 17.89
CA LEU A 52 -13.01 -3.86 17.60
C LEU A 52 -12.26 -4.34 16.37
N THR A 53 -12.74 -3.97 15.19
CA THR A 53 -12.02 -4.16 13.94
C THR A 53 -10.71 -3.39 14.12
N THR A 54 -9.60 -4.11 14.24
CA THR A 54 -8.28 -3.48 14.20
C THR A 54 -8.21 -2.65 12.92
N PRO A 55 -7.91 -1.34 12.98
CA PRO A 55 -7.77 -0.53 11.80
C PRO A 55 -6.81 -1.23 10.84
N THR A 56 -7.30 -1.59 9.67
CA THR A 56 -6.47 -2.11 8.61
C THR A 56 -5.61 -0.97 8.08
N ALA A 57 -4.46 -1.29 7.49
CA ALA A 57 -3.64 -0.25 6.88
C ALA A 57 -4.37 0.53 5.78
N ALA A 58 -5.41 -0.06 5.18
CA ALA A 58 -6.32 0.60 4.24
C ALA A 58 -7.11 1.76 4.90
N ASP A 59 -7.42 1.66 6.19
CA ASP A 59 -8.12 2.70 6.96
C ASP A 59 -7.23 3.92 7.25
N ALA A 60 -5.91 3.77 7.11
CA ALA A 60 -4.94 4.86 7.26
C ALA A 60 -4.70 5.66 5.97
N ILE A 61 -5.27 5.21 4.83
CA ILE A 61 -5.14 5.90 3.55
C ILE A 61 -6.17 7.04 3.49
N ALA A 62 -5.69 8.23 3.15
CA ALA A 62 -6.53 9.39 2.90
C ALA A 62 -7.22 9.27 1.54
N TRP A 63 -8.18 8.35 1.41
CA TRP A 63 -8.88 8.12 0.14
C TRP A 63 -9.63 9.38 -0.33
N PRO A 64 -9.42 9.82 -1.57
CA PRO A 64 -10.33 10.76 -2.20
C PRO A 64 -11.77 10.23 -2.21
N GLU A 65 -12.76 11.10 -2.03
CA GLU A 65 -14.17 10.70 -1.96
C GLU A 65 -14.61 9.86 -3.16
N ALA A 66 -14.15 10.22 -4.36
CA ALA A 66 -14.48 9.52 -5.59
C ALA A 66 -13.80 8.14 -5.75
N TYR A 67 -12.80 7.84 -4.91
CA TYR A 67 -11.94 6.67 -5.03
C TYR A 67 -12.00 5.75 -3.81
N LYS A 68 -12.96 5.97 -2.90
CA LYS A 68 -13.13 5.12 -1.72
C LYS A 68 -13.31 3.65 -2.11
N PRO A 69 -12.68 2.71 -1.38
CA PRO A 69 -12.78 1.28 -1.64
C PRO A 69 -14.21 0.74 -1.74
N GLU A 70 -15.15 1.29 -0.96
CA GLU A 70 -16.57 0.91 -0.99
C GLU A 70 -17.28 1.20 -2.32
N LEU A 71 -16.77 2.14 -3.11
CA LEU A 71 -17.31 2.51 -4.42
C LEU A 71 -16.60 1.76 -5.56
N ALA A 72 -15.45 1.16 -5.27
CA ALA A 72 -14.57 0.58 -6.28
C ALA A 72 -15.15 -0.71 -6.88
N THR A 73 -14.89 -0.91 -8.16
CA THR A 73 -15.22 -2.17 -8.84
C THR A 73 -14.31 -3.30 -8.37
N PHE A 74 -13.09 -2.94 -8.01
CA PHE A 74 -12.03 -3.84 -7.62
C PHE A 74 -11.06 -3.13 -6.69
N THR A 75 -10.67 -3.80 -5.61
CA THR A 75 -9.66 -3.30 -4.67
C THR A 75 -8.60 -4.37 -4.43
N ILE A 76 -7.35 -3.94 -4.31
CA ILE A 76 -6.22 -4.81 -3.97
C ILE A 76 -5.32 -4.11 -2.98
N THR A 77 -5.13 -4.76 -1.84
CA THR A 77 -4.10 -4.43 -0.86
C THR A 77 -3.02 -5.51 -0.83
N ASN A 78 -1.76 -5.09 -0.84
CA ASN A 78 -0.58 -5.92 -0.58
C ASN A 78 0.33 -5.22 0.44
N SER A 79 1.12 -5.99 1.19
CA SER A 79 2.08 -5.40 2.12
C SER A 79 3.30 -6.28 2.34
N VAL A 80 4.43 -5.67 2.69
CA VAL A 80 5.68 -6.36 3.01
C VAL A 80 6.43 -5.61 4.12
N LEU A 81 7.18 -6.34 4.94
CA LEU A 81 8.14 -5.74 5.87
C LEU A 81 9.49 -5.66 5.17
N ILE A 82 10.07 -4.47 5.13
CA ILE A 82 11.40 -4.22 4.58
C ILE A 82 12.31 -3.83 5.73
N SER A 83 13.42 -4.54 5.91
CA SER A 83 14.43 -4.28 6.94
C SER A 83 15.35 -3.12 6.53
N ALA A 84 14.74 -1.98 6.22
CA ALA A 84 15.36 -0.74 5.81
C ALA A 84 14.57 0.45 6.39
N PRO A 85 15.21 1.60 6.64
CA PRO A 85 14.52 2.81 7.06
C PRO A 85 13.60 3.35 5.93
N PRO A 86 12.52 4.08 6.27
CA PRO A 86 11.56 4.58 5.28
C PRO A 86 12.21 5.39 4.16
N GLU A 87 13.26 6.15 4.46
CA GLU A 87 13.99 6.99 3.53
C GLU A 87 14.65 6.18 2.41
N ALA A 88 15.23 5.02 2.75
CA ALA A 88 15.85 4.12 1.77
C ALA A 88 14.81 3.48 0.86
N VAL A 89 13.66 3.07 1.42
CA VAL A 89 12.54 2.52 0.65
C VAL A 89 11.95 3.59 -0.26
N TRP A 90 11.71 4.79 0.28
CA TRP A 90 11.14 5.92 -0.44
C TRP A 90 12.00 6.33 -1.62
N ASP A 91 13.32 6.46 -1.42
CA ASP A 91 14.23 6.83 -2.50
C ASP A 91 14.16 5.82 -3.65
N GLN A 92 14.14 4.50 -3.38
CA GLN A 92 13.95 3.50 -4.45
C GLN A 92 12.59 3.62 -5.15
N LEU A 93 11.53 3.90 -4.39
CA LEU A 93 10.17 3.99 -4.91
C LEU A 93 9.99 5.20 -5.84
N ILE A 94 10.49 6.38 -5.47
CA ILE A 94 10.26 7.61 -6.23
C ILE A 94 11.08 7.72 -7.51
N HIS A 95 12.16 6.94 -7.70
CA HIS A 95 12.91 6.94 -8.96
C HIS A 95 12.19 6.16 -10.06
N ALA A 96 11.06 6.69 -10.52
CA ALA A 96 10.14 5.97 -11.39
C ALA A 96 10.72 5.61 -12.77
N GLU A 97 11.55 6.47 -13.36
CA GLU A 97 12.20 6.14 -14.64
C GLU A 97 13.17 4.95 -14.53
N SER A 98 13.59 4.58 -13.31
CA SER A 98 14.40 3.39 -13.09
C SER A 98 13.59 2.09 -12.99
N TRP A 99 12.26 2.17 -12.79
CA TRP A 99 11.41 1.00 -12.56
C TRP A 99 11.56 -0.08 -13.64
N PRO A 100 11.62 0.23 -14.95
CA PRO A 100 11.76 -0.80 -15.99
C PRO A 100 13.03 -1.65 -15.87
N ASN A 101 14.05 -1.17 -15.15
CA ASN A 101 15.31 -1.89 -14.96
C ASN A 101 15.20 -3.00 -13.91
N TRP A 102 14.15 -2.99 -13.08
CA TRP A 102 14.05 -3.90 -11.94
C TRP A 102 12.63 -4.41 -11.65
N TYR A 103 11.60 -3.79 -12.20
CA TYR A 103 10.21 -4.21 -12.05
C TYR A 103 9.59 -4.49 -13.42
N SER A 104 9.23 -5.75 -13.67
CA SER A 104 8.70 -6.19 -14.97
C SER A 104 7.31 -5.64 -15.30
N GLY A 105 6.55 -5.23 -14.27
CA GLY A 105 5.20 -4.68 -14.44
C GLY A 105 5.14 -3.23 -14.90
N ALA A 106 6.29 -2.58 -15.11
CA ALA A 106 6.40 -1.22 -15.62
C ALA A 106 7.36 -1.16 -16.80
N THR A 107 6.90 -0.66 -17.94
CA THR A 107 7.76 -0.39 -19.11
C THR A 107 7.45 0.99 -19.69
N ASN A 108 8.34 1.52 -20.53
CA ASN A 108 8.19 2.84 -21.17
C ASN A 108 7.91 4.00 -20.19
N VAL A 109 8.52 3.96 -19.01
CA VAL A 109 8.26 4.96 -17.97
C VAL A 109 8.94 6.28 -18.30
N VAL A 110 8.15 7.35 -18.37
CA VAL A 110 8.60 8.74 -18.56
C VAL A 110 7.93 9.61 -17.50
N VAL A 111 8.73 10.37 -16.75
CA VAL A 111 8.21 11.24 -15.68
C VAL A 111 8.28 12.71 -16.08
N GLU A 112 7.12 13.29 -16.33
CA GLU A 112 6.96 14.72 -16.60
C GLU A 112 6.92 15.53 -15.29
N GLY A 113 7.49 16.74 -15.36
CA GLY A 113 7.55 17.63 -14.21
C GLY A 113 8.40 17.05 -13.08
N SER A 114 9.48 16.32 -13.41
CA SER A 114 10.48 15.83 -12.46
C SER A 114 11.83 16.53 -12.62
N THR A 115 12.62 16.52 -11.54
CA THR A 115 14.06 16.76 -11.63
C THR A 115 14.76 15.41 -11.50
N GLY A 116 15.44 14.95 -12.55
CA GLY A 116 16.23 13.71 -12.53
C GLY A 116 15.42 12.41 -12.47
N GLY A 117 14.22 12.37 -13.06
CA GLY A 117 13.42 11.13 -13.17
C GLY A 117 12.77 10.67 -11.87
N LYS A 118 12.77 11.53 -10.83
CA LYS A 118 12.11 11.27 -9.55
C LYS A 118 10.69 11.81 -9.52
N LEU A 119 9.78 11.06 -8.92
CA LEU A 119 8.44 11.52 -8.59
C LEU A 119 8.51 12.64 -7.55
N GLN A 120 7.69 13.66 -7.76
CA GLN A 120 7.41 14.72 -6.81
C GLN A 120 5.91 15.04 -6.82
N GLU A 121 5.48 15.94 -5.93
CA GLU A 121 4.10 16.41 -5.91
C GLU A 121 3.70 16.96 -7.29
N GLY A 122 2.60 16.47 -7.84
CA GLY A 122 2.08 16.89 -9.15
C GLY A 122 2.79 16.29 -10.35
N SER A 123 3.80 15.42 -10.19
CA SER A 123 4.42 14.69 -11.30
C SER A 123 3.39 13.87 -12.08
N THR A 124 3.59 13.78 -13.40
CA THR A 124 2.82 12.90 -14.28
C THR A 124 3.73 11.81 -14.82
N ILE A 125 3.28 10.58 -14.74
CA ILE A 125 3.97 9.38 -15.21
C ILE A 125 3.21 8.89 -16.44
N ASN A 126 3.91 8.82 -17.58
CA ASN A 126 3.45 8.10 -18.76
C ASN A 126 4.18 6.75 -18.77
N TRP A 127 3.44 5.65 -18.75
CA TRP A 127 4.03 4.31 -18.60
C TRP A 127 3.08 3.23 -19.11
N THR A 128 3.65 2.09 -19.47
CA THR A 128 2.91 0.88 -19.80
C THR A 128 2.94 -0.06 -18.60
N THR A 129 1.77 -0.38 -18.05
CA THR A 129 1.60 -1.36 -16.97
C THR A 129 0.38 -2.22 -17.23
N MET A 130 0.39 -3.48 -16.79
CA MET A 130 -0.68 -4.44 -17.09
C MET A 130 -1.01 -4.53 -18.60
N ASP A 131 0.01 -4.36 -19.46
CA ASP A 131 -0.11 -4.28 -20.92
C ASP A 131 -1.01 -3.13 -21.41
N GLN A 132 -1.12 -2.04 -20.65
CA GLN A 132 -1.92 -0.85 -20.95
C GLN A 132 -1.08 0.42 -20.80
N ASP A 133 -1.19 1.33 -21.77
CA ASP A 133 -0.61 2.66 -21.65
C ASP A 133 -1.48 3.53 -20.74
N LEU A 134 -0.91 3.94 -19.62
CA LEU A 134 -1.58 4.73 -18.61
C LEU A 134 -0.86 6.06 -18.39
N VAL A 135 -1.68 7.07 -18.11
CA VAL A 135 -1.22 8.36 -17.60
C VAL A 135 -1.63 8.44 -16.14
N THR A 136 -0.64 8.59 -15.29
CA THR A 136 -0.78 8.56 -13.83
C THR A 136 -0.26 9.85 -13.24
N LYS A 137 -1.05 10.52 -12.40
CA LYS A 137 -0.64 11.79 -11.77
C LYS A 137 -0.51 11.61 -10.27
N VAL A 138 0.62 12.03 -9.71
CA VAL A 138 0.84 12.09 -8.26
C VAL A 138 -0.02 13.20 -7.68
N VAL A 139 -1.00 12.82 -6.86
CA VAL A 139 -1.94 13.75 -6.21
C VAL A 139 -1.71 13.86 -4.70
N GLU A 140 -0.97 12.93 -4.14
CA GLU A 140 -0.54 12.92 -2.74
C GLU A 140 0.96 12.58 -2.69
N PHE A 141 1.73 13.41 -1.99
CA PHE A 141 3.17 13.22 -1.85
C PHE A 141 3.65 13.76 -0.50
N VAL A 142 3.84 12.87 0.48
CA VAL A 142 4.31 13.18 1.84
C VAL A 142 5.54 12.33 2.11
N PRO A 143 6.75 12.78 1.71
CA PRO A 143 7.98 12.04 1.94
C PRO A 143 8.30 11.84 3.42
N PRO A 144 8.93 10.72 3.81
CA PRO A 144 9.07 9.46 3.07
C PRO A 144 7.89 8.50 3.31
N TYR A 145 6.72 8.98 3.72
CA TYR A 145 5.71 8.13 4.37
C TYR A 145 4.51 7.78 3.50
N ARG A 146 4.04 8.69 2.64
CA ARG A 146 2.81 8.47 1.86
C ARG A 146 2.90 9.03 0.46
N MET A 147 2.42 8.25 -0.51
CA MET A 147 2.26 8.69 -1.88
C MET A 147 0.95 8.13 -2.43
N GLY A 148 0.22 8.94 -3.16
CA GLY A 148 -1.02 8.54 -3.82
C GLY A 148 -1.05 9.11 -5.22
N TRP A 149 -1.43 8.28 -6.19
CA TRP A 149 -1.58 8.71 -7.56
C TRP A 149 -2.89 8.25 -8.18
N GLU A 150 -3.40 9.08 -9.08
CA GLU A 150 -4.56 8.78 -9.90
C GLU A 150 -4.13 8.36 -11.29
N SER A 151 -4.62 7.21 -11.75
CA SER A 151 -4.45 6.74 -13.13
C SER A 151 -5.74 6.94 -13.90
N ARG A 152 -5.65 7.48 -15.12
CA ARG A 152 -6.82 7.74 -15.97
C ARG A 152 -6.59 7.25 -17.40
N GLN A 153 -7.56 6.49 -17.89
CA GLN A 153 -7.73 6.11 -19.28
C GLN A 153 -9.23 6.18 -19.63
N SER A 154 -9.59 6.05 -20.91
CA SER A 154 -10.99 6.11 -21.37
C SER A 154 -11.93 5.11 -20.67
N THR A 155 -11.41 3.95 -20.25
CA THR A 155 -12.20 2.84 -19.68
C THR A 155 -11.77 2.45 -18.26
N LEU A 156 -10.78 3.14 -17.69
CA LEU A 156 -10.20 2.87 -16.38
C LEU A 156 -9.96 4.16 -15.61
N LYS A 157 -10.37 4.17 -14.35
CA LYS A 157 -9.89 5.12 -13.34
C LYS A 157 -9.37 4.32 -12.16
N ALA A 158 -8.22 4.69 -11.64
CA ALA A 158 -7.67 4.06 -10.46
C ALA A 158 -7.08 5.10 -9.51
N TYR A 159 -7.11 4.80 -8.22
CA TYR A 159 -6.29 5.45 -7.21
C TYR A 159 -5.42 4.40 -6.54
N HIS A 160 -4.13 4.67 -6.47
CA HIS A 160 -3.15 3.75 -5.93
C HIS A 160 -2.34 4.49 -4.88
N ALA A 161 -2.41 3.98 -3.66
CA ALA A 161 -1.78 4.51 -2.47
C ALA A 161 -0.58 3.64 -2.05
N TRP A 162 0.44 4.31 -1.56
CA TRP A 162 1.62 3.75 -0.94
C TRP A 162 1.77 4.35 0.47
N LEU A 163 1.86 3.48 1.47
CA LEU A 163 2.12 3.84 2.85
C LEU A 163 3.39 3.15 3.33
N LEU A 164 4.33 3.94 3.86
CA LEU A 164 5.55 3.49 4.48
C LEU A 164 5.44 3.76 5.98
N ILE A 165 5.20 2.71 6.74
CA ILE A 165 4.95 2.78 8.19
C ILE A 165 6.23 2.35 8.90
N PRO A 166 6.91 3.24 9.65
CA PRO A 166 8.07 2.87 10.45
C PRO A 166 7.72 1.84 11.52
N THR A 167 8.58 0.85 11.71
CA THR A 167 8.45 -0.21 12.72
C THR A 167 9.79 -0.44 13.42
N ALA A 168 9.80 -1.22 14.50
CA ALA A 168 11.05 -1.59 15.17
C ALA A 168 12.00 -2.43 14.30
N GLU A 169 11.47 -3.14 13.30
CA GLU A 169 12.22 -4.07 12.45
C GLU A 169 12.58 -3.47 11.07
N GLY A 170 12.20 -2.21 10.82
CA GLY A 170 12.34 -1.55 9.52
C GLY A 170 11.05 -0.83 9.12
N THR A 171 10.65 -0.94 7.86
CA THR A 171 9.47 -0.25 7.31
C THR A 171 8.44 -1.26 6.80
N ARG A 172 7.20 -1.16 7.30
CA ARG A 172 6.05 -1.85 6.71
C ARG A 172 5.56 -1.03 5.53
N VAL A 173 5.72 -1.56 4.33
CA VAL A 173 5.18 -0.97 3.11
C VAL A 173 3.81 -1.59 2.84
N VAL A 174 2.82 -0.74 2.61
CA VAL A 174 1.48 -1.13 2.20
C VAL A 174 1.17 -0.42 0.90
N THR A 175 0.72 -1.18 -0.08
CA THR A 175 0.21 -0.67 -1.34
C THR A 175 -1.25 -1.06 -1.44
N ASP A 176 -2.10 -0.09 -1.76
CA ASP A 176 -3.54 -0.31 -1.91
C ASP A 176 -4.04 0.38 -3.17
N GLU A 177 -4.87 -0.30 -3.93
CA GLU A 177 -5.37 0.22 -5.21
C GLU A 177 -6.88 0.00 -5.34
N SER A 178 -7.59 1.07 -5.67
CA SER A 178 -9.01 1.08 -6.00
C SER A 178 -9.21 1.38 -7.47
N GLN A 179 -9.80 0.45 -8.22
CA GLN A 179 -10.05 0.57 -9.66
C GLN A 179 -11.54 0.61 -10.01
N PHE A 180 -11.85 1.39 -11.05
CA PHE A 180 -13.20 1.68 -11.52
C PHE A 180 -13.27 1.55 -13.04
N GLY A 181 -14.46 1.20 -13.55
CA GLY A 181 -14.77 1.20 -14.97
C GLY A 181 -14.82 -0.20 -15.59
N LEU A 182 -15.14 -0.24 -16.88
CA LEU A 182 -15.33 -1.49 -17.62
C LEU A 182 -14.04 -2.33 -17.66
N LEU A 183 -12.88 -1.68 -17.83
CA LEU A 183 -11.61 -2.39 -17.88
C LEU A 183 -11.29 -3.07 -16.53
N ALA A 184 -11.51 -2.37 -15.41
CA ALA A 184 -11.36 -2.94 -14.07
C ALA A 184 -12.29 -4.15 -13.85
N HIS A 185 -13.53 -4.08 -14.34
CA HIS A 185 -14.47 -5.20 -14.27
C HIS A 185 -13.97 -6.42 -15.06
N LEU A 186 -13.48 -6.21 -16.28
CA LEU A 186 -12.93 -7.27 -17.12
C LEU A 186 -11.65 -7.86 -16.49
N GLN A 187 -10.75 -7.02 -15.99
CA GLN A 187 -9.52 -7.46 -15.31
C GLN A 187 -9.85 -8.30 -14.08
N ARG A 188 -10.86 -7.91 -13.29
CA ARG A 188 -11.33 -8.69 -12.14
C ARG A 188 -11.82 -10.10 -12.55
N ILE A 189 -12.48 -10.23 -13.69
CA ILE A 189 -13.03 -11.52 -14.17
C ILE A 189 -11.94 -12.38 -14.81
N PHE A 190 -11.17 -11.82 -15.73
CA PHE A 190 -10.24 -12.57 -16.58
C PHE A 190 -8.82 -12.65 -16.01
N LEU A 191 -8.42 -11.70 -15.17
CA LEU A 191 -7.07 -11.58 -14.63
C LEU A 191 -7.07 -11.40 -13.09
N PRO A 192 -7.90 -12.13 -12.31
CA PRO A 192 -8.17 -11.84 -10.90
C PRO A 192 -6.93 -11.80 -10.01
N ASN A 193 -5.89 -12.56 -10.37
CA ASN A 193 -4.65 -12.66 -9.60
C ASN A 193 -3.47 -11.92 -10.24
N LYS A 194 -3.61 -11.39 -11.47
CA LYS A 194 -2.46 -10.79 -12.18
C LYS A 194 -1.98 -9.53 -11.46
N LEU A 195 -2.90 -8.63 -11.11
CA LEU A 195 -2.55 -7.38 -10.43
C LEU A 195 -1.98 -7.63 -9.03
N ARG A 196 -2.57 -8.57 -8.27
CA ARG A 196 -2.03 -8.98 -6.96
C ARG A 196 -0.58 -9.48 -7.06
N LYS A 197 -0.30 -10.35 -8.04
CA LYS A 197 1.04 -10.90 -8.27
C LYS A 197 2.04 -9.84 -8.70
N LEU A 198 1.62 -8.91 -9.55
CA LEU A 198 2.45 -7.77 -9.95
C LEU A 198 2.79 -6.86 -8.76
N HIS A 199 1.86 -6.64 -7.82
CA HIS A 199 2.15 -5.92 -6.59
C HIS A 199 3.07 -6.70 -5.66
N ASP A 200 2.90 -8.02 -5.53
CA ASP A 200 3.81 -8.87 -4.76
C ASP A 200 5.24 -8.83 -5.32
N GLU A 201 5.40 -8.90 -6.65
CA GLU A 201 6.70 -8.78 -7.32
C GLU A 201 7.31 -7.39 -7.09
N TRP A 202 6.52 -6.33 -7.24
CA TRP A 202 6.97 -4.96 -7.01
C TRP A 202 7.51 -4.81 -5.58
N LEU A 203 6.73 -5.24 -4.59
CA LEU A 203 7.13 -5.18 -3.18
C LEU A 203 8.36 -6.04 -2.88
N ALA A 204 8.46 -7.24 -3.48
CA ALA A 204 9.59 -8.13 -3.27
C ALA A 204 10.90 -7.54 -3.81
N VAL A 205 10.89 -6.97 -5.03
CA VAL A 205 12.09 -6.35 -5.59
C VAL A 205 12.42 -5.04 -4.86
N LEU A 206 11.41 -4.23 -4.51
CA LEU A 206 11.60 -3.02 -3.70
C LEU A 206 12.29 -3.34 -2.37
N LYS A 207 11.86 -4.42 -1.69
CA LYS A 207 12.49 -4.92 -0.46
C LYS A 207 13.98 -5.21 -0.67
N GLN A 208 14.31 -6.03 -1.67
CA GLN A 208 15.70 -6.39 -1.95
C GLN A 208 16.57 -5.16 -2.21
N ARG A 209 16.07 -4.21 -2.98
CA ARG A 209 16.82 -2.99 -3.35
C ARG A 209 17.04 -2.07 -2.14
N ALA A 210 16.00 -1.81 -1.36
CA ALA A 210 16.07 -0.92 -0.20
C ALA A 210 16.98 -1.49 0.90
N GLU A 211 16.93 -2.81 1.13
CA GLU A 211 17.81 -3.49 2.08
C GLU A 211 19.27 -3.46 1.62
N ALA A 212 19.53 -3.73 0.33
CA ALA A 212 20.88 -3.64 -0.22
C ALA A 212 21.47 -2.22 -0.13
N ALA A 213 20.69 -1.20 -0.45
CA ALA A 213 21.11 0.20 -0.33
C ALA A 213 21.44 0.59 1.12
N SER A 214 20.67 0.06 2.09
CA SER A 214 20.88 0.33 3.52
C SER A 214 22.13 -0.36 4.07
N LEU A 215 22.48 -1.54 3.55
CA LEU A 215 23.72 -2.24 3.90
C LEU A 215 24.95 -1.56 3.29
N GLY A 216 24.85 -1.07 2.05
CA GLY A 216 25.93 -0.38 1.35
C GLY A 216 26.31 0.97 1.96
N GLY A 217 25.34 1.69 2.53
CA GLY A 217 25.58 2.97 3.23
C GLY A 217 26.25 2.85 4.60
N GLY A 218 26.26 1.65 5.21
CA GLY A 218 26.88 1.40 6.52
C GLY A 218 28.37 1.06 6.46
N ALA A 219 28.88 0.59 5.32
CA ALA A 219 30.26 0.14 5.17
C ALA A 219 31.28 1.30 5.07
N ASP A 220 30.84 2.51 4.71
CA ASP A 220 31.70 3.70 4.58
C ASP A 220 31.91 4.44 5.91
N ALA A 221 31.13 4.11 6.95
CA ALA A 221 31.17 4.81 8.24
C ALA A 221 32.13 4.17 9.27
N SER A 222 32.76 3.04 8.97
CA SER A 222 33.61 2.29 9.92
C SER A 222 35.11 2.28 9.61
N GLU A 223 35.59 2.99 8.58
CA GLU A 223 37.02 3.02 8.21
C GLU A 223 37.71 4.38 8.44
N VAL A 224 37.21 5.14 9.42
CA VAL A 224 37.86 6.35 9.95
C VAL A 224 37.80 6.35 11.48
N ASN A 225 38.58 5.47 12.12
CA ASN A 225 39.29 5.77 13.37
C ASN A 225 40.38 4.75 13.67
#